data_AF-A0AAV4Z3F1-F1
#
_entry.id   AF-A0AAV4Z3F1-F1
#
_cell.length_a   1.000
_cell.length_b   1.000
_cell.length_c   1.000
_cell.angle_alpha   90.00
_cell.angle_beta   90.00
_cell.angle_gamma   90.00
#
_symmetry.space_group_name_H-M   'P 1'
#
loop_
_entity.id
_entity.type
_entity.pdbx_description
1 polymer ?
#
loop_
_entity_poly.entity_id
_entity_poly.type
_entity_poly.pdbx_seq_one_letter_code
_entity_poly.pdbx_strand_id
1 'polypeptide(L)' 'MLRRGIPRLAAGAFALTVGTAIARNYTLYDLPPDIVRIVPEYEDYRYVLVDDDIVIVDPDTYEIVDVIRG' A
#
# COMPACT_ATOMS: atom_id res chain seq x y z
N MET A 1 -10.78 6.97 -6.06
CA MET A 1 -11.69 5.79 -6.20
C MET A 1 -10.83 4.53 -6.24
N LEU A 2 -10.59 3.88 -5.10
CA LEU A 2 -9.90 2.58 -5.07
C LEU A 2 -10.61 1.62 -6.04
N ARG A 3 -9.87 1.00 -6.96
CA ARG A 3 -10.45 0.11 -7.97
C ARG A 3 -11.16 -1.05 -7.26
N ARG A 4 -12.47 -1.15 -7.46
CA ARG A 4 -13.30 -2.27 -7.00
C ARG A 4 -12.72 -3.56 -7.60
N GLY A 5 -12.00 -4.35 -6.82
CA GLY A 5 -11.36 -5.59 -7.27
C GLY A 5 -10.00 -5.92 -6.64
N ILE A 6 -9.38 -5.00 -5.89
CA ILE A 6 -8.13 -5.31 -5.17
C ILE A 6 -8.45 -6.10 -3.89
N PRO A 7 -7.83 -7.28 -3.68
CA PRO A 7 -8.01 -8.07 -2.47
C PRO A 7 -7.62 -7.29 -1.23
N ARG A 8 -8.41 -7.46 -0.16
CA ARG A 8 -8.14 -6.85 1.14
C ARG A 8 -7.51 -7.90 2.03
N LEU A 9 -6.38 -7.56 2.62
CA LEU A 9 -5.73 -8.36 3.64
C LEU A 9 -6.48 -8.18 4.96
N ALA A 10 -6.49 -9.24 5.78
CA ALA A 10 -7.08 -9.18 7.11
C ALA A 10 -6.30 -8.21 8.00
N ALA A 11 -7.02 -7.58 8.93
CA ALA A 11 -6.39 -6.84 10.02
C ALA A 11 -5.39 -7.75 10.76
N GLY A 12 -4.20 -7.22 11.06
CA GLY A 12 -3.13 -7.96 11.73
C GLY A 12 -2.29 -8.87 10.81
N ALA A 13 -2.44 -8.77 9.48
CA ALA A 13 -1.54 -9.45 8.53
C ALA A 13 -0.05 -9.11 8.79
N PHE A 14 0.21 -7.85 9.18
CA PHE A 14 1.51 -7.34 9.64
C PHE A 14 1.31 -6.05 10.44
N ALA A 15 2.37 -5.54 11.06
CA ALA A 15 2.33 -4.26 11.77
C ALA A 15 2.20 -3.09 10.78
N LEU A 16 1.18 -2.23 10.99
CA LEU A 16 0.90 -1.06 10.15
C LEU A 16 1.72 0.16 10.59
N THR A 17 3.04 0.02 10.54
CA THR A 17 4.01 1.05 10.94
C THR A 17 5.04 1.29 9.85
N VAL A 18 5.37 2.56 9.59
CA VAL A 18 6.41 2.95 8.63
C VAL A 18 7.75 2.29 8.99
N GLY A 19 8.48 1.81 7.98
CA GLY A 19 9.71 1.03 8.10
C GLY A 19 9.50 -0.47 8.36
N THR A 20 8.26 -0.94 8.45
CA THR A 20 7.99 -2.38 8.59
C THR A 20 8.17 -3.06 7.24
N ALA A 21 9.07 -4.04 7.14
CA ALA A 21 9.19 -4.88 5.97
C ALA A 21 8.08 -5.94 5.95
N ILE A 22 7.33 -6.03 4.84
CA ILE A 22 6.30 -7.05 4.64
C ILE A 22 6.85 -8.22 3.83
N ALA A 23 6.16 -9.37 3.89
CA ALA A 23 6.58 -10.55 3.15
C ALA A 23 6.47 -10.34 1.63
N ARG A 24 7.47 -10.81 0.87
CA ARG A 24 7.54 -10.63 -0.59
C ARG A 24 6.51 -11.44 -1.39
N ASN A 25 5.69 -12.26 -0.72
CA ASN A 25 4.61 -13.02 -1.34
C ASN A 25 3.30 -12.22 -1.45
N TYR A 26 3.21 -11.03 -0.87
CA TYR A 26 2.07 -10.14 -1.09
C TYR A 26 2.12 -9.54 -2.48
N THR A 27 0.98 -9.57 -3.18
CA THR A 27 0.82 -8.87 -4.45
C THR A 27 0.63 -7.38 -4.18
N LEU A 28 1.57 -6.57 -4.66
CA LEU A 28 1.49 -5.11 -4.59
C LEU A 28 0.82 -4.56 -5.86
N TYR A 29 0.04 -3.49 -5.72
CA TYR A 29 -0.68 -2.86 -6.82
C TYR A 29 -0.20 -1.44 -7.06
N ASP A 30 -0.25 -0.98 -8.32
CA ASP A 30 0.06 0.41 -8.67
C ASP A 30 -0.92 1.36 -7.99
N LEU A 31 -0.41 2.45 -7.42
CA LEU A 31 -1.27 3.45 -6.80
C LEU A 31 -2.28 4.02 -7.81
N PRO A 32 -3.53 4.30 -7.38
CA PRO A 32 -4.51 4.94 -8.22
C PRO A 32 -3.99 6.26 -8.82
N PRO A 33 -4.20 6.53 -10.13
CA PRO A 33 -3.68 7.72 -10.79
C PRO A 33 -4.16 9.04 -10.16
N ASP A 34 -5.31 9.04 -9.49
CA ASP A 34 -5.82 10.18 -8.72
C ASP A 34 -4.94 10.52 -7.51
N ILE A 35 -4.35 9.52 -6.84
CA ILE A 35 -3.38 9.73 -5.76
C ILE A 35 -2.07 10.26 -6.32
N VAL A 36 -1.51 9.61 -7.33
CA VAL A 36 -0.23 10.02 -7.95
C VAL A 36 -0.32 11.43 -8.53
N ARG A 37 -1.46 11.82 -9.09
CA ARG A 37 -1.66 13.20 -9.59
C ARG A 37 -1.64 14.25 -8.47
N ILE A 38 -2.01 13.88 -7.24
CA ILE A 38 -1.99 14.78 -6.08
C ILE A 38 -0.59 14.76 -5.43
N VAL A 39 0.03 13.58 -5.34
CA VAL A 39 1.36 13.35 -4.78
C VAL A 39 2.21 12.57 -5.79
N PRO A 40 2.92 13.26 -6.70
CA PRO A 40 3.71 12.61 -7.75
C PRO A 40 4.83 11.70 -7.23
N GLU A 41 5.37 12.01 -6.05
CA GLU A 41 6.43 11.23 -5.39
C GLU A 41 6.04 9.77 -5.13
N TYR A 42 4.74 9.46 -5.17
CA TYR A 42 4.25 8.10 -4.99
C TYR A 42 4.20 7.26 -6.28
N GLU A 43 4.65 7.77 -7.43
CA GLU A 43 4.58 7.05 -8.71
C GLU A 43 5.32 5.70 -8.72
N ASP A 44 6.46 5.65 -8.05
CA ASP A 44 7.31 4.46 -7.96
C ASP A 44 6.89 3.52 -6.82
N TYR A 45 5.98 3.96 -5.96
CA TYR A 45 5.46 3.14 -4.87
C TYR A 45 4.27 2.28 -5.31
N ARG A 46 3.99 1.28 -4.48
CA ARG A 46 2.87 0.37 -4.64
C ARG A 46 2.03 0.37 -3.38
N TYR A 47 0.86 -0.26 -3.43
CA TYR A 47 0.03 -0.39 -2.25
C TYR A 47 -0.64 -1.75 -2.12
N VAL A 48 -1.04 -2.04 -0.89
CA VAL A 48 -1.99 -3.09 -0.52
C VAL A 48 -3.11 -2.48 0.31
N LEU A 49 -4.25 -3.17 0.37
CA LEU A 49 -5.34 -2.83 1.27
C LEU A 49 -5.28 -3.76 2.47
N VAL A 50 -5.23 -3.19 3.68
CA VAL A 50 -5.33 -3.93 4.93
C VAL A 50 -6.55 -3.42 5.65
N ASP A 51 -7.59 -4.25 5.72
CA ASP A 51 -8.91 -3.81 6.18
C ASP A 51 -9.38 -2.55 5.40
N ASP A 52 -9.58 -1.42 6.08
CA ASP A 52 -9.92 -0.12 5.48
C ASP A 52 -8.73 0.81 5.20
N ASP A 53 -7.52 0.38 5.57
CA ASP A 53 -6.30 1.19 5.42
C ASP A 53 -5.62 0.95 4.05
N ILE A 54 -5.11 2.03 3.45
CA ILE A 54 -4.21 1.98 2.29
C ILE A 54 -2.77 1.99 2.82
N VAL A 55 -2.04 0.91 2.58
CA VAL A 55 -0.63 0.78 2.98
C VAL A 55 0.25 0.95 1.76
N ILE A 56 1.07 2.00 1.77
CA ILE A 56 1.99 2.31 0.67
C ILE A 56 3.34 1.66 0.98
N VAL A 57 3.91 0.98 -0.02
CA VAL A 57 5.06 0.10 0.09
C VAL A 57 6.05 0.43 -1.00
N ASP A 58 7.33 0.50 -0.63
CA ASP A 58 8.44 0.51 -1.58
C ASP A 58 8.61 -0.89 -2.21
N PRO A 59 8.42 -1.05 -3.53
CA PRO A 59 8.49 -2.37 -4.17
C PRO A 59 9.91 -2.97 -4.22
N ASP A 60 10.97 -2.18 -4.05
CA ASP A 60 12.34 -2.67 -4.05
C ASP A 60 12.69 -3.30 -2.69
N THR A 61 12.33 -2.60 -1.61
CA THR A 61 12.64 -2.98 -0.23
C THR A 61 11.55 -3.82 0.44
N TYR A 62 10.30 -3.69 -0.02
CA TYR A 62 9.07 -4.18 0.64
C TYR A 62 8.82 -3.53 2.00
N GLU A 63 9.33 -2.32 2.22
CA GLU A 63 9.08 -1.55 3.44
C GLU A 63 7.85 -0.66 3.29
N ILE A 64 7.06 -0.58 4.36
CA ILE A 64 5.96 0.40 4.46
C ILE A 64 6.56 1.79 4.52
N VAL A 65 6.19 2.65 3.57
CA VAL A 65 6.61 4.05 3.52
C VAL A 65 5.54 5.00 4.08
N ASP A 66 4.26 4.61 3.98
CA ASP A 66 3.15 5.40 4.49
C ASP A 66 1.91 4.53 4.77
N VAL A 67 1.02 5.02 5.63
CA VAL A 67 -0.26 4.39 5.96
C VAL A 67 -1.35 5.45 5.99
N ILE A 68 -2.26 5.40 5.02
CA ILE A 68 -3.44 6.26 4.97
C ILE A 68 -4.60 5.51 5.63
N ARG A 69 -5.06 6.06 6.76
CA ARG A 69 -6.16 5.49 7.53
C ARG A 69 -7.51 5.80 6.89
N GLY A 70 -8.37 4.79 6.82
CA GLY A 70 -9.77 4.89 6.36
C GLY A 70 -10.67 5.64 7.32
#